data_AF-A0A529HKV5-F1
#
_entry.id   AF-A0A529HKV5-F1
#
_cell.length_a   1.000
_cell.length_b   1.000
_cell.length_c   1.000
_cell.angle_alpha   90.00
_cell.angle_beta   90.00
_cell.angle_gamma   90.00
#
_symmetry.space_group_name_H-M   'P 1'
#
loop_
_entity.id
_entity.type
_entity.pdbx_description
1 polymer ?
#
loop_
_entity_poly.entity_id
_entity_poly.type
_entity_poly.pdbx_seq_one_letter_code
_entity_poly.pdbx_strand_id
1 'polypeptide(L)' 'VGLSAGPLFAAVFTVGSEAIDDSDHIIYDATGALLFDQDGAGGAAAVQFATVDPGTWLTADDFFVV' A
#
# COMPACT_ATOMS: atom_id res chain seq x y z
N VAL A 1 -6.34 10.06 -11.30
CA VAL A 1 -5.13 10.49 -10.57
C VAL A 1 -4.77 9.33 -9.69
N GLY A 2 -3.59 8.76 -9.91
CA GLY A 2 -3.24 7.47 -9.36
C GLY A 2 -1.73 7.28 -9.44
N LEU A 3 -1.28 6.12 -8.96
CA LEU A 3 0.13 5.75 -8.92
C LEU A 3 0.82 6.01 -10.25
N SER A 4 2.03 6.55 -10.19
CA SER A 4 2.88 6.69 -11.36
C SER A 4 3.37 5.30 -11.78
N ALA A 5 3.29 4.99 -13.09
CA ALA A 5 3.85 3.76 -13.62
C ALA A 5 5.36 3.70 -13.35
N GLY A 6 5.87 2.49 -13.09
CA GLY A 6 7.26 2.25 -12.71
C GLY A 6 7.45 1.86 -11.24
N PRO A 7 8.66 2.06 -10.69
CA PRO A 7 8.96 1.78 -9.28
C PRO A 7 8.05 2.57 -8.34
N LEU A 8 7.63 1.94 -7.25
CA LEU A 8 6.84 2.62 -6.23
C LEU A 8 7.74 3.51 -5.36
N PHE A 9 7.32 4.75 -5.11
CA PHE A 9 8.03 5.62 -4.17
C PHE A 9 7.82 5.16 -2.73
N ALA A 10 8.85 5.25 -1.90
CA ALA A 10 8.78 4.83 -0.50
C ALA A 10 7.66 5.53 0.29
N ALA A 11 7.38 6.80 0.00
CA ALA A 11 6.30 7.58 0.62
C ALA A 11 4.88 7.08 0.26
N VAL A 12 4.76 6.11 -0.64
CA VAL A 12 3.47 5.56 -1.07
C VAL A 12 3.16 4.23 -0.38
N PHE A 13 4.14 3.65 0.29
CA PHE A 13 4.03 2.36 0.96
C PHE A 13 4.08 2.55 2.48
N THR A 14 3.07 2.03 3.16
CA THR A 14 3.00 2.03 4.62
C THR A 14 2.70 0.65 5.18
N VAL A 15 3.09 0.45 6.43
CA VAL A 15 2.82 -0.78 7.18
C VAL A 15 1.88 -0.45 8.32
N GLY A 16 0.71 -1.08 8.33
CA GLY A 16 -0.39 -0.76 9.24
C GLY A 16 -1.73 -1.24 8.70
N SER A 17 -2.81 -0.93 9.41
CA SER A 17 -4.17 -1.30 9.01
C SER A 17 -4.88 -0.24 8.16
N GLU A 18 -4.28 0.95 8.03
CA GLU A 18 -4.82 2.11 7.31
C GLU A 18 -3.67 3.04 6.88
N ALA A 19 -3.97 3.98 5.99
CA ALA A 19 -3.05 5.05 5.60
C ALA A 19 -2.78 6.03 6.76
N ILE A 20 -1.57 6.61 6.81
CA ILE A 20 -1.12 7.51 7.88
C ILE A 20 -1.07 8.97 7.40
N ASP A 21 -0.66 9.20 6.16
CA ASP A 21 -0.71 10.52 5.50
C ASP A 21 -1.18 10.38 4.05
N ASP A 22 -1.61 11.49 3.43
CA ASP A 22 -2.22 11.59 2.09
C ASP A 22 -1.45 10.92 0.92
N SER A 23 -0.26 10.38 1.15
CA SER A 23 0.57 9.70 0.16
C SER A 23 0.44 8.17 0.22
N ASP A 24 -0.10 7.61 1.31
CA ASP A 24 -0.08 6.18 1.62
C ASP A 24 -1.12 5.37 0.81
N HIS A 25 -0.82 5.12 -0.45
CA HIS A 25 -1.73 4.39 -1.32
C HIS A 25 -1.59 2.86 -1.28
N ILE A 26 -0.46 2.32 -0.80
CA ILE A 26 -0.24 0.88 -0.65
C ILE A 26 0.00 0.57 0.83
N ILE A 27 -0.90 -0.22 1.41
CA ILE A 27 -0.91 -0.54 2.83
C ILE A 27 -0.63 -2.02 3.01
N TYR A 28 0.33 -2.36 3.85
CA TYR A 28 0.61 -3.73 4.28
C TYR A 28 0.18 -3.95 5.73
N ASP A 29 -0.88 -4.73 5.89
CA ASP A 29 -1.44 -5.08 7.20
C ASP A 29 -0.74 -6.28 7.83
N ALA A 30 -0.67 -6.30 9.17
CA ALA A 30 -0.01 -7.35 9.94
C ALA A 30 -0.60 -8.76 9.71
N THR A 31 -1.83 -8.85 9.22
CA THR A 31 -2.50 -10.10 8.81
C THR A 31 -2.01 -10.65 7.47
N GLY A 32 -1.14 -9.95 6.75
CA GLY A 32 -0.69 -10.35 5.42
C GLY A 32 -1.45 -9.66 4.28
N ALA A 33 -2.47 -8.85 4.56
CA ALA A 33 -3.27 -8.19 3.53
C ALA A 33 -2.50 -7.01 2.90
N LEU A 34 -2.54 -6.93 1.58
CA LEU A 34 -2.10 -5.77 0.81
C LEU A 34 -3.31 -5.02 0.28
N LEU A 35 -3.45 -3.77 0.68
CA LEU A 35 -4.57 -2.91 0.35
C LEU A 35 -4.13 -1.72 -0.50
N PHE A 36 -5.00 -1.30 -1.40
CA PHE A 36 -4.88 -0.08 -2.16
C PHE A 36 -5.87 0.97 -1.62
N ASP A 37 -5.33 2.08 -1.11
CA ASP A 37 -6.11 3.25 -0.74
C ASP A 37 -6.08 4.27 -1.88
N GLN A 38 -7.25 4.58 -2.44
CA GLN A 38 -7.35 5.50 -3.57
C GLN A 38 -7.07 6.95 -3.18
N ASP A 39 -7.50 7.39 -1.99
CA ASP A 39 -7.21 8.76 -1.54
C ASP A 39 -5.89 8.85 -0.78
N GLY A 40 -5.37 7.69 -0.36
CA GLY A 40 -4.10 7.57 0.33
C GLY A 40 -4.13 8.15 1.72
N ALA A 41 -5.27 8.63 2.24
CA ALA A 41 -5.39 9.34 3.51
C ALA A 41 -6.26 8.58 4.52
N GLY A 42 -6.76 7.38 4.18
CA GLY A 42 -7.63 6.57 5.03
C GLY A 42 -9.08 7.04 5.09
N GLY A 43 -9.44 8.05 4.27
CA GLY A 43 -10.81 8.57 4.20
C GLY A 43 -11.73 7.68 3.39
N ALA A 44 -11.19 7.07 2.34
CA ALA A 44 -11.85 6.09 1.50
C ALA A 44 -11.62 4.67 2.04
N ALA A 45 -12.56 3.77 1.76
CA ALA A 45 -12.36 2.35 2.08
C ALA A 45 -11.25 1.77 1.17
N ALA A 46 -10.14 1.36 1.76
CA ALA A 46 -9.07 0.68 1.05
C ALA A 46 -9.53 -0.69 0.52
N VAL A 47 -9.07 -1.04 -0.67
CA VAL A 47 -9.43 -2.28 -1.37
C VAL A 47 -8.28 -3.27 -1.28
N GLN A 48 -8.51 -4.43 -0.68
CA GLN A 48 -7.53 -5.51 -0.68
C GLN A 48 -7.35 -6.07 -2.09
N PHE A 49 -6.11 -6.14 -2.56
CA PHE A 49 -5.78 -6.67 -3.89
C PHE A 49 -4.88 -7.91 -3.85
N ALA A 50 -4.21 -8.18 -2.72
CA ALA A 50 -3.39 -9.36 -2.54
C ALA A 50 -3.30 -9.78 -1.06
N THR A 51 -2.76 -10.99 -0.86
CA THR A 51 -2.39 -11.53 0.45
C THR A 51 -1.03 -12.19 0.33
N VAL A 52 -0.17 -11.94 1.30
CA VAL A 52 1.11 -12.62 1.51
C VAL A 52 1.12 -13.33 2.87
N ASP A 53 2.13 -14.15 3.12
CA ASP A 53 2.29 -14.75 4.45
C ASP A 53 2.51 -13.64 5.51
N PRO A 54 1.83 -13.68 6.66
CA PRO A 54 2.03 -12.71 7.73
C PRO A 54 3.50 -12.60 8.14
N GLY A 55 4.03 -11.38 8.18
CA GLY A 55 5.42 -11.14 8.53
C GLY A 55 6.41 -11.26 7.37
N THR A 56 5.93 -11.43 6.13
CA THR A 56 6.75 -11.23 4.93
C THR A 56 7.39 -9.83 5.00
N TRP A 57 8.70 -9.75 4.80
CA TRP A 57 9.42 -8.47 4.75
C TRP A 57 9.19 -7.84 3.38
N LEU A 58 8.49 -6.71 3.35
CA LEU A 58 8.18 -5.95 2.14
C LEU A 58 8.64 -4.50 2.28
N THR A 59 9.13 -3.95 1.18
CA THR A 59 9.37 -2.51 1.01
C THR A 59 8.68 -2.03 -0.27
N ALA A 60 8.71 -0.72 -0.54
CA ALA A 60 8.21 -0.18 -1.80
C ALA A 60 8.93 -0.76 -3.03
N ASP A 61 10.18 -1.24 -2.89
CA ASP A 61 10.96 -1.80 -4.00
C ASP A 61 10.40 -3.14 -4.50
N ASP A 62 9.55 -3.80 -3.71
CA ASP A 62 8.88 -5.05 -4.08
C ASP A 62 7.66 -4.82 -4.99
N PHE A 63 7.31 -3.55 -5.28
CA PHE A 63 6.16 -3.17 -6.08
C PHE A 63 6.58 -2.47 -7.38
N PHE A 64 5.93 -2.86 -8.48
CA PHE A 64 6.09 -2.21 -9.78
C PHE A 64 4.71 -1.94 -10.39
N VAL A 65 4.43 -0.69 -10.72
CA VAL A 65 3.16 -0.23 -11.28
C VAL A 65 3.22 -0.28 -12.80
N VAL A 66 2.20 -0.89 -13.44
CA VAL A 66 2.11 -1.09 -14.91
C VAL A 66 0.91 -0.41 -15.54
#